data_AF-A0A934B044-F1
#
_entry.id   AF-A0A934B044-F1
#
_cell.length_a   1.000
_cell.length_b   1.000
_cell.length_c   1.000
_cell.angle_alpha   90.00
_cell.angle_beta   90.00
_cell.angle_gamma   90.00
#
_symmetry.space_group_name_H-M   'P 1'
#
loop_
_entity.id
_entity.type
_entity.pdbx_description
1 polymer ?
#
loop_
_entity_poly.entity_id
_entity_poly.type
_entity_poly.pdbx_seq_one_letter_code
_entity_poly.pdbx_strand_id
1 'polypeptide(L)'
;MINVTRPFIFTTALPPAIAAAASAAIVVIQREPERRTRLWSNRQRLFNGMQTLGFRMTPTVSPILPILVGNAATASAFAERLLTHGIYASAIRPPTVPDGTSRIRFTVTSEHTTEQIDEALHALDLAGRETGLL
;
A
#
# COMPACT_ATOMS: atom_id res chain seq x y z
N MET A 1 21.96 -27.04 -27.49
CA MET A 1 20.84 -26.08 -27.34
C MET A 1 21.31 -24.98 -26.41
N ILE A 2 21.34 -23.72 -26.84
CA ILE A 2 22.00 -22.61 -26.10
C ILE A 2 21.01 -21.90 -25.14
N ASN A 3 19.70 -22.09 -25.34
CA ASN A 3 18.65 -21.49 -24.51
C ASN A 3 18.22 -22.44 -23.36
N VAL A 4 18.27 -21.96 -22.10
CA VAL A 4 18.06 -22.78 -20.89
C VAL A 4 16.97 -22.26 -19.93
N THR A 5 16.25 -21.19 -20.28
CA THR A 5 15.24 -20.56 -19.40
C THR A 5 13.92 -21.32 -19.39
N ARG A 6 13.85 -22.39 -18.60
CA ARG A 6 12.67 -23.27 -18.49
C ARG A 6 11.35 -22.52 -18.20
N PRO A 7 11.27 -21.55 -17.27
CA PRO A 7 10.02 -20.85 -16.99
C PRO A 7 9.50 -20.00 -18.15
N PHE A 8 10.37 -19.61 -19.10
CA PHE A 8 9.98 -18.88 -20.31
C PHE A 8 9.57 -19.84 -21.43
N ILE A 9 10.29 -20.95 -21.60
CA ILE A 9 10.07 -21.91 -22.68
C ILE A 9 8.81 -22.77 -22.43
N PHE A 10 8.59 -23.18 -21.18
CA PHE A 10 7.52 -24.10 -20.80
C PHE A 10 6.33 -23.38 -20.15
N THR A 11 6.06 -22.14 -20.56
CA THR A 11 4.88 -21.39 -20.14
C THR A 11 4.12 -20.87 -21.36
N THR A 12 2.81 -20.65 -21.21
CA THR A 12 2.01 -20.02 -22.26
C THR A 12 2.31 -18.52 -22.30
N ALA A 13 2.42 -17.96 -23.50
CA ALA A 13 2.60 -16.53 -23.68
C ALA A 13 1.44 -15.73 -23.05
N LEU A 14 1.71 -14.48 -22.64
CA LEU A 14 0.68 -13.59 -22.16
C LEU A 14 -0.39 -13.37 -23.25
N PRO A 15 -1.68 -13.29 -22.88
CA PRO A 15 -2.72 -12.94 -23.83
C PRO A 15 -2.43 -11.60 -24.52
N PRO A 16 -2.72 -11.45 -25.83
CA PRO A 16 -2.44 -10.21 -26.57
C PRO A 16 -3.01 -8.95 -25.92
N ALA A 17 -4.21 -9.03 -25.34
CA ALA A 17 -4.86 -7.91 -24.66
C ALA A 17 -4.04 -7.42 -23.44
N ILE A 18 -3.44 -8.33 -22.67
CA ILE A 18 -2.62 -7.97 -21.50
C ILE A 18 -1.31 -7.31 -21.95
N ALA A 19 -0.67 -7.84 -22.99
CA ALA A 19 0.55 -7.25 -23.56
C ALA A 19 0.30 -5.84 -24.12
N ALA A 20 -0.83 -5.66 -24.82
CA ALA A 20 -1.22 -4.35 -25.36
C ALA A 20 -1.52 -3.33 -24.25
N ALA A 21 -2.28 -3.73 -23.22
CA ALA A 21 -2.59 -2.86 -22.08
C ALA A 21 -1.33 -2.45 -21.30
N ALA A 22 -0.42 -3.40 -21.03
CA ALA A 22 0.85 -3.11 -20.37
C ALA A 22 1.73 -2.17 -21.20
N SER A 23 1.79 -2.36 -22.52
CA SER A 23 2.52 -1.48 -23.44
C SER A 23 1.96 -0.06 -23.42
N ALA A 24 0.62 0.08 -23.47
CA ALA A 24 -0.04 1.38 -23.37
C ALA A 24 0.22 2.06 -22.02
N ALA A 25 0.19 1.31 -20.91
CA ALA A 25 0.47 1.84 -19.57
C ALA A 25 1.88 2.43 -19.46
N ILE A 26 2.89 1.81 -20.09
CA ILE A 26 4.26 2.37 -20.13
C ILE A 26 4.28 3.73 -20.84
N VAL A 27 3.57 3.85 -21.97
CA VAL A 27 3.47 5.12 -22.71
C VAL A 27 2.80 6.20 -21.86
N VAL A 28 1.71 5.86 -21.16
CA VAL A 28 1.03 6.78 -20.24
C VAL A 28 1.98 7.25 -19.14
N ILE A 29 2.69 6.34 -18.46
CA ILE A 29 3.62 6.69 -17.37
C ILE A 29 4.74 7.61 -17.85
N GLN A 30 5.20 7.46 -19.11
CA GLN A 30 6.22 8.33 -19.69
C GLN A 30 5.69 9.73 -20.05
N ARG A 31 4.45 9.81 -20.52
CA ARG A 31 3.85 11.07 -21.03
C ARG A 31 3.15 11.89 -19.96
N GLU A 32 2.74 11.28 -18.85
CA GLU A 32 1.92 11.90 -17.79
C GLU A 32 2.71 12.03 -16.46
N PRO A 33 3.80 12.82 -16.41
CA PRO A 33 4.62 12.99 -15.21
C PRO A 33 3.84 13.58 -14.01
N GLU A 34 2.76 14.32 -14.28
CA GLU A 34 1.87 14.86 -13.26
C GLU A 34 1.25 13.78 -12.36
N ARG A 35 1.04 12.55 -12.87
CA ARG A 35 0.60 11.42 -12.03
C ARG A 35 1.61 11.11 -10.95
N ARG A 36 2.91 11.14 -11.29
CA ARG A 36 3.98 10.90 -10.32
C ARG A 36 4.07 12.04 -9.31
N THR A 37 3.89 13.29 -9.75
CA THR A 37 3.83 14.45 -8.84
C THR A 37 2.66 14.32 -7.86
N ARG A 38 1.45 13.99 -8.34
CA ARG A 38 0.27 13.76 -7.48
C ARG A 38 0.50 12.61 -6.50
N LEU A 39 1.03 11.48 -6.97
CA LEU A 39 1.38 10.33 -6.12
C LEU A 39 2.26 10.75 -4.94
N TRP A 40 3.31 11.54 -5.19
CA TRP A 40 4.22 12.00 -4.14
C TRP A 40 3.58 13.00 -3.19
N SER A 41 2.75 13.90 -3.70
CA SER A 41 1.96 14.82 -2.87
C SER A 41 1.00 14.07 -1.94
N ASN A 42 0.22 13.14 -2.51
CA ASN A 42 -0.69 12.26 -1.79
C ASN A 42 0.04 11.44 -0.71
N ARG A 43 1.17 10.84 -1.09
CA ARG A 43 2.04 10.10 -0.16
C ARG A 43 2.47 10.98 1.00
N GLN A 44 2.91 12.21 0.73
CA GLN A 44 3.41 13.10 1.77
C GLN A 44 2.30 13.54 2.72
N ARG A 45 1.10 13.82 2.19
CA ARG A 45 -0.07 14.17 3.00
C ARG A 45 -0.42 13.04 3.97
N LEU A 46 -0.59 11.82 3.46
CA LEU A 46 -0.92 10.66 4.28
C LEU A 46 0.19 10.35 5.31
N PHE A 47 1.46 10.41 4.88
CA PHE A 47 2.61 10.20 5.76
C PHE A 47 2.67 11.20 6.91
N ASN A 48 2.49 12.49 6.63
CA ASN A 48 2.47 13.54 7.64
C ASN A 48 1.29 13.33 8.59
N GLY A 49 0.09 13.05 8.06
CA GLY A 49 -1.08 12.80 8.89
C GLY A 49 -0.90 11.61 9.83
N MET A 50 -0.36 10.48 9.33
CA MET A 50 -0.06 9.31 10.16
C MET A 50 0.94 9.62 11.28
N GLN A 51 1.96 10.43 11.00
CA GLN A 51 2.90 10.88 12.04
C GLN A 51 2.25 11.80 13.06
N THR A 52 1.45 12.76 12.61
CA THR A 52 0.73 13.69 13.50
C THR A 52 -0.23 12.95 14.43
N LEU A 53 -0.88 11.87 13.95
CA LEU A 53 -1.72 11.01 14.77
C LEU A 53 -0.94 10.23 15.84
N GLY A 54 0.38 10.03 15.65
CA GLY A 54 1.23 9.32 16.61
C GLY A 54 1.56 7.87 16.24
N PHE A 55 1.22 7.43 15.02
CA PHE A 55 1.53 6.06 14.60
C PHE A 55 3.02 5.81 14.47
N ARG A 56 3.46 4.63 14.93
CA ARG A 56 4.83 4.15 14.73
C ARG A 56 5.03 3.67 13.29
N MET A 57 5.68 4.50 12.48
CA MET A 57 5.98 4.19 11.07
C MET A 57 7.37 3.56 10.94
N THR A 58 7.57 2.63 10.00
CA THR A 58 8.95 2.24 9.62
C THR A 58 9.52 3.23 8.60
N PRO A 59 10.85 3.45 8.57
CA PRO A 59 11.47 4.28 7.55
C PRO A 59 11.05 3.82 6.15
N THR A 60 10.58 4.75 5.32
CA THR A 60 10.15 4.47 3.95
C THR A 60 10.45 5.67 3.07
N VAL A 61 11.01 5.40 1.89
CA VAL A 61 11.28 6.39 0.83
C VAL A 61 10.38 6.14 -0.39
N SER A 62 9.26 5.42 -0.20
CA SER A 62 8.38 4.98 -1.29
C SER A 62 6.92 5.40 -1.04
N PRO A 63 6.02 5.22 -2.03
CA PRO A 63 4.56 5.32 -1.86
C PRO A 63 3.92 4.24 -0.97
N ILE A 64 4.73 3.32 -0.43
CA ILE A 64 4.28 2.31 0.53
C ILE A 64 4.55 2.83 1.94
N LEU A 65 3.48 2.97 2.74
CA LEU A 65 3.50 3.48 4.09
C LEU A 65 3.11 2.38 5.09
N PRO A 66 4.10 1.77 5.77
CA PRO A 66 3.86 0.74 6.77
C PRO A 66 3.70 1.31 8.19
N ILE A 67 2.56 1.05 8.83
CA ILE A 67 2.34 1.27 10.27
C ILE A 67 2.75 0.00 11.01
N LEU A 68 3.77 0.08 11.87
CA LEU A 68 4.26 -1.04 12.66
C LEU A 68 3.34 -1.30 13.84
N VAL A 69 2.76 -2.50 13.89
CA VAL A 69 1.86 -2.96 14.96
C VAL A 69 2.53 -3.99 15.87
N GLY A 70 3.40 -4.82 15.28
CA GLY A 70 4.15 -5.87 15.97
C GLY A 70 3.38 -7.18 16.08
N ASN A 71 2.37 -7.22 16.95
CA ASN A 71 1.57 -8.43 17.18
C ASN A 71 0.61 -8.71 16.00
N ALA A 72 0.53 -9.96 15.56
CA ALA A 72 -0.29 -10.36 14.41
C ALA A 72 -1.80 -10.25 14.67
N ALA A 73 -2.27 -10.60 15.87
CA ALA A 73 -3.68 -10.50 16.23
C ALA A 73 -4.13 -9.04 16.32
N THR A 74 -3.32 -8.18 16.95
CA THR A 74 -3.58 -6.73 16.98
C THR A 74 -3.60 -6.12 15.58
N ALA A 75 -2.68 -6.53 14.69
CA ALA A 75 -2.67 -6.06 13.31
C ALA A 75 -3.93 -6.48 12.54
N SER A 76 -4.39 -7.72 12.70
CA SER A 76 -5.65 -8.17 12.09
C SER A 76 -6.85 -7.41 12.63
N ALA A 77 -6.96 -7.26 13.96
CA ALA A 77 -8.05 -6.52 14.58
C ALA A 77 -8.08 -5.05 14.11
N PHE A 78 -6.92 -4.40 14.02
CA PHE A 78 -6.82 -3.03 13.51
C PHE A 78 -7.23 -2.92 12.04
N ALA A 79 -6.83 -3.87 11.18
CA ALA A 79 -7.30 -3.93 9.80
C ALA A 79 -8.81 -4.13 9.69
N GLU A 80 -9.40 -4.98 10.53
CA GLU A 80 -10.85 -5.19 10.60
C GLU A 80 -11.58 -3.92 11.04
N ARG A 81 -11.08 -3.21 12.06
CA ARG A 81 -11.66 -1.92 12.48
C ARG A 81 -11.57 -0.88 11.39
N LEU A 82 -10.43 -0.75 10.71
CA LEU A 82 -10.30 0.14 9.55
C LEU A 82 -11.33 -0.18 8.47
N LEU A 83 -11.57 -1.47 8.19
CA LEU A 83 -12.58 -1.89 7.23
C LEU A 83 -14.00 -1.50 7.67
N THR A 84 -14.33 -1.58 8.97
CA THR A 84 -15.62 -1.11 9.48
C THR A 84 -15.82 0.40 9.32
N HIS A 85 -14.72 1.16 9.28
CA HIS A 85 -14.71 2.60 8.98
C HIS A 85 -14.54 2.91 7.48
N GLY A 86 -14.70 1.90 6.61
CA GLY A 86 -14.67 2.06 5.15
C GLY A 86 -13.27 2.03 4.51
N ILE A 87 -12.21 1.78 5.27
CA ILE A 87 -10.83 1.77 4.77
C ILE A 87 -10.29 0.34 4.70
N TYR A 88 -10.08 -0.15 3.48
CA TYR A 88 -9.40 -1.42 3.27
C TYR A 88 -7.87 -1.22 3.31
N ALA A 89 -7.23 -1.69 4.38
CA ALA A 89 -5.78 -1.75 4.50
C ALA A 89 -5.32 -3.11 5.03
N SER A 90 -4.40 -3.76 4.32
CA SER A 90 -4.01 -5.14 4.61
C SER A 90 -3.05 -5.23 5.81
N ALA A 91 -3.38 -6.11 6.75
CA ALA A 91 -2.47 -6.57 7.79
C ALA A 91 -1.45 -7.57 7.19
N ILE A 92 -0.18 -7.17 7.14
CA ILE A 92 0.93 -8.02 6.74
C ILE A 92 1.53 -8.64 8.00
N ARG A 93 1.58 -9.97 8.03
CA ARG A 93 1.93 -10.79 9.20
C ARG A 93 2.75 -12.02 8.77
N PRO A 94 3.38 -12.75 9.69
CA PRO A 94 4.10 -13.98 9.38
C PRO A 94 3.26 -14.96 8.54
N PRO A 95 3.87 -15.66 7.56
CA PRO A 95 5.30 -15.73 7.24
C PRO A 95 5.82 -14.59 6.33
N THR A 96 4.98 -13.66 5.90
CA THR A 96 5.37 -12.59 4.94
C THR A 96 6.32 -11.56 5.56
N VAL A 97 6.26 -11.37 6.89
CA VAL A 97 7.18 -10.54 7.68
C VAL A 97 7.65 -11.32 8.92
N PRO A 98 8.81 -11.00 9.50
CA PRO A 98 9.27 -11.63 10.74
C PRO A 98 8.28 -11.46 11.90
N ASP A 99 8.31 -12.41 12.84
CA ASP A 99 7.52 -12.36 14.07
C ASP A 99 7.78 -11.05 14.84
N GLY A 100 6.73 -10.53 15.48
CA GLY A 100 6.81 -9.27 16.21
C GLY A 100 6.96 -8.03 15.32
N THR A 101 6.85 -8.17 13.98
CA THR A 101 6.94 -7.03 13.04
C THR A 101 5.72 -6.90 12.11
N SER A 102 4.57 -7.42 12.56
CA SER A 102 3.30 -7.28 11.84
C SER A 102 2.96 -5.81 11.64
N ARG A 103 2.35 -5.47 10.50
CA ARG A 103 2.16 -4.07 10.10
C ARG A 103 0.93 -3.90 9.21
N ILE A 104 0.33 -2.72 9.24
CA ILE A 104 -0.65 -2.33 8.23
C ILE A 104 0.10 -1.67 7.08
N ARG A 105 -0.15 -2.13 5.85
CA ARG A 105 0.49 -1.59 4.65
C ARG A 105 -0.48 -0.72 3.85
N PHE A 106 -0.28 0.59 3.89
CA PHE A 106 -0.92 1.52 2.97
C PHE A 106 -0.10 1.67 1.69
N THR A 107 -0.76 1.72 0.53
CA THR A 107 -0.12 1.99 -0.76
C THR A 107 -0.87 3.12 -1.43
N VAL A 108 -0.23 4.28 -1.52
CA VAL A 108 -0.83 5.48 -2.09
C VAL A 108 -0.74 5.42 -3.62
N THR A 109 -1.75 5.98 -4.30
CA THR A 109 -1.77 6.11 -5.77
C THR A 109 -1.99 7.57 -6.17
N SER A 110 -1.76 7.88 -7.45
CA SER A 110 -2.00 9.21 -8.02
C SER A 110 -3.47 9.60 -8.11
N GLU A 111 -4.38 8.63 -7.98
CA GLU A 111 -5.82 8.80 -8.16
C GLU A 111 -6.57 8.92 -6.84
N HIS A 112 -5.90 8.73 -5.70
CA HIS A 112 -6.49 9.10 -4.42
C HIS A 112 -6.70 10.61 -4.39
N THR A 113 -7.90 11.04 -4.00
CA THR A 113 -8.20 12.46 -3.80
C THR A 113 -7.72 12.91 -2.42
N THR A 114 -7.69 14.23 -2.20
CA THR A 114 -7.33 14.80 -0.90
C THR A 114 -8.35 14.38 0.17
N GLU A 115 -9.61 14.37 -0.20
CA GLU A 115 -10.74 14.00 0.66
C GLU A 115 -10.65 12.53 1.08
N GLN A 116 -10.34 11.62 0.15
CA GLN A 116 -10.12 10.20 0.47
C GLN A 116 -8.94 9.99 1.42
N ILE A 117 -7.89 10.81 1.32
CA ILE A 117 -6.76 10.75 2.25
C ILE A 117 -7.17 11.23 3.65
N ASP A 118 -7.96 12.29 3.71
CA ASP A 118 -8.45 12.84 4.98
C ASP A 118 -9.45 11.88 5.66
N GLU A 119 -10.33 11.25 4.89
CA GLU A 119 -11.20 10.15 5.34
C GLU A 119 -10.38 8.97 5.89
N ALA A 120 -9.31 8.58 5.18
CA ALA A 120 -8.43 7.52 5.65
C ALA A 120 -7.71 7.88 6.97
N LEU A 121 -7.28 9.13 7.12
CA LEU A 121 -6.67 9.63 8.36
C LEU A 121 -7.67 9.67 9.52
N HIS A 122 -8.92 10.05 9.26
CA HIS A 122 -9.98 10.03 10.26
C HIS A 122 -10.28 8.60 10.73
N ALA A 123 -10.46 7.66 9.80
CA ALA A 123 -10.65 6.25 10.11
C ALA A 123 -9.46 5.65 10.87
N LEU A 124 -8.24 6.08 10.54
CA LEU A 124 -7.02 5.70 11.25
C LEU A 124 -7.03 6.16 12.71
N ASP A 125 -7.42 7.41 13.00
CA ASP A 125 -7.54 7.90 14.38
C ASP A 125 -8.56 7.09 15.19
N LEU A 126 -9.76 6.87 14.62
CA LEU A 126 -10.82 6.09 15.27
C LEU A 126 -10.38 4.65 15.55
N ALA A 127 -9.95 3.92 14.52
CA ALA A 127 -9.52 2.53 14.66
C ALA A 127 -8.28 2.39 15.54
N GLY A 128 -7.37 3.38 15.50
CA GLY A 128 -6.15 3.41 16.32
C GLY A 128 -6.48 3.44 17.80
N ARG A 129 -7.40 4.33 18.20
CA ARG A 129 -7.89 4.43 19.58
C ARG A 129 -8.67 3.20 20.03
N GLU A 130 -9.55 2.67 19.17
CA GLU A 130 -10.36 1.48 19.48
C GLU A 130 -9.51 0.23 19.73
N THR A 131 -8.34 0.15 19.07
CA THR A 131 -7.40 -0.99 19.19
C THR A 131 -6.24 -0.73 20.17
N GLY A 132 -6.19 0.45 20.80
CA GLY A 132 -5.14 0.84 21.73
C GLY A 132 -3.75 1.03 21.08
N LEU A 133 -3.72 1.39 19.79
CA LEU A 133 -2.49 1.71 19.05
C LEU A 133 -2.13 3.20 19.08
N LEU A 134 -3.09 4.05 19.45
CA LEU A 134 -2.96 5.48 19.73
C LEU A 134 -3.45 5.75 21.15
#